data_AF-A0A945UET1-F1
#
_entry.id   AF-A0A945UET1-F1
#
_cell.length_a   1.000
_cell.length_b   1.000
_cell.length_c   1.000
_cell.angle_alpha   90.00
_cell.angle_beta   90.00
_cell.angle_gamma   90.00
#
_symmetry.space_group_name_H-M   'P 1'
#
loop_
_entity.id
_entity.type
_entity.pdbx_description
1 polymer ?
#
loop_
_entity_poly.entity_id
_entity_poly.type
_entity_poly.pdbx_seq_one_letter_code
_entity_poly.pdbx_strand_id
1 'polypeptide(L)' 'CGGCEKSIRNALLGKEGVSDASASHETGIVKIDYDEAKIQQDAIKQAIEDAGFDVAA' A
#
# COMPACT_ATOMS: atom_id res chain seq x y z
N CYS A 1 10.53 -3.06 -10.30
CA CYS A 1 11.45 -1.91 -10.54
C CYS A 1 11.10 -0.79 -9.56
N GLY A 2 12.03 0.13 -9.28
CA GLY A 2 11.83 1.23 -8.31
C GLY A 2 10.61 2.14 -8.57
N GLY A 3 10.06 2.12 -9.78
CA GLY A 3 8.83 2.84 -10.13
C GLY A 3 7.56 2.23 -9.52
N CYS A 4 7.47 0.89 -9.46
CA CYS A 4 6.33 0.20 -8.84
C CYS A 4 6.28 0.49 -7.33
N GLU A 5 7.45 0.47 -6.68
CA GLU A 5 7.58 0.69 -5.24
C GLU A 5 7.14 2.12 -4.85
N LYS A 6 7.55 3.12 -5.65
CA LYS A 6 7.08 4.50 -5.48
C LYS A 6 5.59 4.67 -5.73
N SER A 7 5.05 4.00 -6.75
CA SER A 7 3.63 4.12 -7.11
C SER A 7 2.74 3.58 -5.99
N ILE A 8 3.03 2.38 -5.47
CA ILE A 8 2.31 1.79 -4.34
C ILE A 8 2.42 2.67 -3.10
N ARG A 9 3.64 3.14 -2.77
CA ARG A 9 3.85 4.05 -1.64
C ARG A 9 3.01 5.32 -1.73
N ASN A 10 2.96 5.97 -2.90
CA ASN A 10 2.19 7.19 -3.09
C ASN A 10 0.68 6.95 -3.02
N ALA A 11 0.19 5.83 -3.57
CA ALA A 11 -1.22 5.46 -3.51
C ALA A 11 -1.68 5.24 -2.05
N LEU A 12 -0.81 4.67 -1.22
CA LEU A 12 -1.09 4.38 0.20
C LEU A 12 -0.94 5.61 1.09
N LEU A 13 0.13 6.40 0.95
CA LEU A 13 0.35 7.61 1.77
C LEU A 13 -0.70 8.70 1.55
N GLY A 14 -1.43 8.66 0.43
CA GLY A 14 -2.56 9.56 0.19
C GLY A 14 -3.83 9.18 0.97
N LYS A 15 -3.86 8.03 1.65
CA LYS A 15 -5.03 7.56 2.41
C LYS A 15 -4.96 8.05 3.85
N GLU A 16 -6.06 8.62 4.31
CA GLU A 16 -6.21 9.01 5.71
C GLU A 16 -6.08 7.77 6.61
N GLY A 17 -5.19 7.85 7.60
CA GLY A 17 -4.87 6.74 8.49
C GLY A 17 -3.59 5.97 8.14
N VAL A 18 -3.00 6.15 6.95
CA VAL A 18 -1.68 5.59 6.63
C VAL A 18 -0.58 6.56 7.07
N SER A 19 0.35 6.07 7.89
CA SER A 19 1.48 6.85 8.42
C SER A 19 2.77 6.57 7.67
N ASP A 20 3.01 5.32 7.27
CA ASP A 20 4.12 4.95 6.38
C ASP A 20 3.72 3.79 5.44
N ALA A 21 4.35 3.74 4.28
CA ALA A 21 4.23 2.65 3.34
C ALA A 21 5.55 2.39 2.63
N SER A 22 5.97 1.13 2.60
CA SER A 22 7.22 0.66 2.05
C SER A 22 6.99 -0.63 1.26
N ALA A 23 7.17 -0.58 -0.06
CA ALA A 23 7.07 -1.74 -0.94
C ALA A 23 8.47 -2.23 -1.32
N SER A 24 8.68 -3.54 -1.38
CA SER A 24 9.92 -4.17 -1.84
C SER A 24 9.61 -5.06 -3.04
N HIS A 25 10.10 -4.66 -4.22
CA HIS A 25 9.93 -5.47 -5.42
C HIS A 25 10.73 -6.77 -5.37
N GLU A 26 11.85 -6.80 -4.65
CA GLU A 26 12.69 -7.99 -4.49
C GLU A 26 11.98 -9.12 -3.73
N THR A 27 11.20 -8.77 -2.72
CA THR A 27 10.46 -9.73 -1.89
C THR A 27 9.00 -9.88 -2.29
N GLY A 28 8.46 -8.91 -3.04
CA GLY A 28 7.02 -8.84 -3.34
C GLY A 28 6.16 -8.42 -2.14
N ILE A 29 6.78 -7.90 -1.07
CA ILE A 29 6.08 -7.55 0.17
C ILE A 29 5.90 -6.04 0.26
N VAL A 30 4.71 -5.63 0.71
CA VAL A 30 4.40 -4.25 1.08
C VAL A 30 4.18 -4.18 2.59
N LYS A 31 4.96 -3.35 3.27
CA LYS A 31 4.79 -3.01 4.68
C LYS A 31 4.09 -1.67 4.79
N ILE A 32 3.10 -1.61 5.68
CA ILE A 32 2.22 -0.46 5.82
C ILE A 32 1.99 -0.24 7.31
N ASP A 33 2.31 0.96 7.77
CA ASP A 33 1.97 1.42 9.11
C ASP A 33 0.71 2.28 9.00
N TYR A 34 -0.38 1.79 9.59
CA TYR A 34 -1.68 2.43 9.51
C TYR A 34 -2.43 2.34 10.84
N ASP A 35 -3.35 3.28 11.03
CA ASP A 35 -4.25 3.36 12.16
C ASP A 35 -5.55 2.60 11.83
N GLU A 36 -5.74 1.44 12.46
CA GLU A 36 -6.92 0.57 12.28
C GLU A 36 -8.24 1.27 12.64
N ALA A 37 -8.20 2.34 13.46
CA ALA A 37 -9.40 3.13 13.76
C ALA A 37 -9.81 4.07 12.60
N LYS A 38 -8.90 4.33 11.66
CA LYS A 38 -9.12 5.26 10.52
C LYS A 38 -9.22 4.54 9.19
N ILE A 39 -8.47 3.45 9.00
CA ILE A 39 -8.46 2.69 7.75
C ILE A 39 -8.36 1.19 8.03
N GLN A 40 -9.11 0.42 7.25
CA GLN A 40 -9.14 -1.04 7.33
C GLN A 40 -8.28 -1.66 6.26
N GLN A 41 -7.81 -2.89 6.49
CA GLN A 41 -7.00 -3.65 5.52
C GLN A 41 -7.66 -3.76 4.14
N ASP A 42 -8.98 -3.88 4.08
CA ASP A 42 -9.72 -3.98 2.82
C ASP A 42 -9.58 -2.71 1.96
N ALA A 43 -9.68 -1.53 2.60
CA ALA A 43 -9.49 -0.25 1.91
C ALA A 43 -8.05 -0.05 1.43
N ILE A 44 -7.08 -0.59 2.18
CA ILE A 44 -5.67 -0.61 1.79
C ILE A 44 -5.47 -1.51 0.56
N LYS A 45 -6.06 -2.71 0.55
CA LYS A 45 -6.01 -3.63 -0.60
C LYS A 45 -6.61 -2.99 -1.84
N GLN A 46 -7.80 -2.40 -1.73
CA GLN A 46 -8.43 -1.69 -2.84
C GLN A 46 -7.56 -0.54 -3.37
N ALA A 47 -6.83 0.18 -2.52
CA ALA A 47 -5.94 1.24 -2.96
C ALA A 47 -4.76 0.72 -3.80
N ILE A 48 -4.28 -0.49 -3.49
CA ILE A 48 -3.21 -1.16 -4.22
C ILE A 48 -3.75 -1.70 -5.56
N GLU A 49 -4.96 -2.26 -5.57
CA GLU A 49 -5.65 -2.72 -6.78
C GLU A 49 -5.98 -1.57 -7.74
N ASP A 50 -6.45 -0.43 -7.22
CA ASP A 50 -6.70 0.79 -8.01
C ASP A 50 -5.41 1.36 -8.62
N ALA A 51 -4.27 1.17 -7.95
CA ALA A 51 -2.95 1.47 -8.49
C ALA A 51 -2.47 0.45 -9.55
N GLY A 52 -3.25 -0.60 -9.82
CA GLY A 52 -2.99 -1.63 -10.84
C GLY A 52 -2.19 -2.83 -10.34
N PHE A 53 -2.19 -3.10 -9.03
CA PHE A 53 -1.45 -4.22 -8.43
C PHE A 53 -2.39 -5.17 -7.68
N ASP A 54 -2.21 -6.46 -7.90
CA ASP A 54 -3.01 -7.50 -7.24
C ASP A 54 -2.43 -7.81 -5.85
N VAL A 55 -3.29 -7.93 -4.84
CA VAL A 55 -2.88 -8.27 -3.47
C VAL A 55 -3.30 -9.69 -3.14
N ALA A 56 -2.36 -10.63 -3.21
CA ALA A 56 -2.56 -11.98 -2.70
C ALA A 56 -2.51 -11.98 -1.16
N ALA A 57 -3.60 -12.43 -0.53
CA ALA A 57 -3.74 -12.55 0.92
C ALA A 57 -3.12 -13.84 1.46
#